data_AF-A0A352S5Y9-F1
#
_entry.id   AF-A0A352S5Y9-F1
#
_cell.length_a   1.000
_cell.length_b   1.000
_cell.length_c   1.000
_cell.angle_alpha   90.00
_cell.angle_beta   90.00
_cell.angle_gamma   90.00
#
_symmetry.space_group_name_H-M   'P 1'
#
loop_
_entity.id
_entity.type
_entity.pdbx_description
1 polymer ?
#
loop_
_entity_poly.entity_id
_entity_poly.type
_entity_poly.pdbx_seq_one_letter_code
_entity_poly.pdbx_strand_id
1 'polypeptide(L)'
;MIREASITQEQVNAAANALRAAGAKVTVRAVRKELGDVGSQSTVMRMLADWKSEQVQVPEAPMALPAPLQRVLADYLAKLITEGKVELSAEVAELQQVNGDLGIENERLISQLEAVQAENAALQSERDAYAGRVQQLEADLGVSRAETEHERNAAASVRTDLAKSQLRLEAVPGLEEELKAARAEAAKERGDRVIAEQKAAVAAARLEGAERERERIESALREASAREEQANVQVNELTAQLVDGRLVRARGEREGRKLVDLRRAVGPVSPERKAGSEKRSVARGKPTPDASGTP
;
A
#
# COMPACT_ATOMS: atom_id res chain seq x y z
N MET A 1 -95.89 -14.09 -43.25
CA MET A 1 -96.20 -12.74 -43.77
C MET A 1 -95.74 -12.69 -45.21
N ILE A 2 -96.69 -12.64 -46.14
CA ILE A 2 -96.45 -12.55 -47.59
C ILE A 2 -96.09 -11.08 -47.87
N ARG A 3 -94.91 -10.81 -48.43
CA ARG A 3 -94.53 -9.43 -48.81
C ARG A 3 -95.21 -9.09 -50.13
N GLU A 4 -96.19 -8.20 -50.08
CA GLU A 4 -96.83 -7.63 -51.27
C GLU A 4 -95.77 -6.95 -52.16
N ALA A 5 -95.85 -7.17 -53.48
CA ALA A 5 -94.96 -6.55 -54.44
C ALA A 5 -95.22 -5.03 -54.45
N SER A 6 -94.22 -4.24 -54.03
CA SER A 6 -94.35 -2.80 -53.83
C SER A 6 -94.65 -1.98 -55.11
N ILE A 7 -94.56 -2.57 -56.31
CA ILE A 7 -94.84 -1.92 -57.62
C ILE A 7 -95.34 -2.95 -58.65
N THR A 8 -96.24 -2.56 -59.55
CA THR A 8 -96.80 -3.42 -60.62
C THR A 8 -96.34 -3.02 -62.03
N GLN A 9 -96.44 -3.93 -63.00
CA GLN A 9 -96.07 -3.68 -64.40
C GLN A 9 -96.92 -2.56 -65.02
N GLU A 10 -98.22 -2.52 -64.72
CA GLU A 10 -99.14 -1.50 -65.23
C GLU A 10 -98.76 -0.09 -64.76
N GLN A 11 -98.30 0.05 -63.51
CA GLN A 11 -97.82 1.33 -62.97
C GLN A 11 -96.57 1.81 -63.72
N VAL A 12 -95.62 0.91 -63.98
CA VAL A 12 -94.40 1.22 -64.75
C VAL A 12 -94.75 1.59 -66.20
N ASN A 13 -95.69 0.88 -66.83
CA ASN A 13 -96.15 1.15 -68.19
C ASN A 13 -96.86 2.51 -68.28
N ALA A 14 -97.74 2.84 -67.31
CA ALA A 14 -98.44 4.11 -67.26
C ALA A 14 -97.47 5.28 -67.07
N ALA A 15 -96.51 5.16 -66.16
CA ALA A 15 -95.46 6.16 -65.96
C ALA A 15 -94.56 6.33 -67.20
N ALA A 16 -94.20 5.23 -67.86
CA ALA A 16 -93.42 5.26 -69.09
C ALA A 16 -94.18 5.90 -70.26
N ASN A 17 -95.49 5.64 -70.38
CA ASN A 17 -96.36 6.26 -71.38
C ASN A 17 -96.57 7.76 -71.09
N ALA A 18 -96.74 8.16 -69.83
CA ALA A 18 -96.85 9.56 -69.43
C ALA A 18 -95.57 10.35 -69.77
N LEU A 19 -94.40 9.78 -69.46
CA LEU A 19 -93.11 10.37 -69.82
C LEU A 19 -92.95 10.49 -71.35
N ARG A 20 -93.37 9.46 -72.10
CA ARG A 20 -93.36 9.50 -73.58
C ARG A 20 -94.29 10.57 -74.13
N ALA A 21 -95.52 10.67 -73.63
CA ALA A 21 -96.51 11.68 -74.05
C ALA A 21 -96.04 13.10 -73.73
N ALA A 22 -95.29 13.29 -72.64
CA ALA A 22 -94.66 14.55 -72.29
C ALA A 22 -93.37 14.85 -73.10
N GLY A 23 -92.96 13.99 -74.02
CA GLY A 23 -91.71 14.12 -74.79
C GLY A 23 -90.44 13.94 -73.95
N ALA A 24 -90.56 13.46 -72.71
CA ALA A 24 -89.45 13.23 -71.80
C ALA A 24 -88.76 11.88 -72.06
N LYS A 25 -87.46 11.80 -71.75
CA LYS A 25 -86.68 10.58 -71.94
C LYS A 25 -87.09 9.51 -70.92
N VAL A 26 -87.66 8.41 -71.42
CA VAL A 26 -88.10 7.26 -70.60
C VAL A 26 -86.89 6.45 -70.10
N THR A 27 -86.37 6.87 -68.94
CA THR A 27 -85.26 6.21 -68.22
C THR A 27 -85.75 5.56 -66.94
N VAL A 28 -85.03 4.54 -66.43
CA VAL A 28 -85.39 3.86 -65.17
C VAL A 28 -85.52 4.84 -64.02
N ARG A 29 -84.63 5.84 -63.95
CA ARG A 29 -84.66 6.88 -62.92
C ARG A 29 -85.84 7.85 -63.09
N ALA A 30 -86.17 8.24 -64.32
CA ALA A 30 -87.32 9.10 -64.58
C ALA A 30 -88.64 8.39 -64.25
N VAL A 31 -88.78 7.12 -64.65
CA VAL A 31 -89.96 6.31 -64.34
C VAL A 31 -90.08 6.09 -62.84
N ARG A 32 -88.97 5.81 -62.14
CA ARG A 32 -88.96 5.66 -60.68
C ARG A 32 -89.31 6.96 -59.95
N LYS A 33 -88.85 8.11 -60.45
CA LYS A 33 -89.25 9.43 -59.94
C LYS A 33 -90.75 9.66 -60.11
N GLU A 34 -91.31 9.32 -61.26
CA GLU A 34 -92.75 9.46 -61.53
C GLU A 34 -93.60 8.56 -60.63
N LEU A 35 -93.05 7.41 -60.24
CA LEU A 35 -93.65 6.48 -59.29
C LEU A 35 -93.39 6.86 -57.81
N GLY A 36 -92.83 8.04 -57.53
CA GLY A 36 -92.56 8.51 -56.16
C GLY A 36 -91.37 7.83 -55.47
N ASP A 37 -90.38 7.38 -56.23
CA ASP A 37 -89.19 6.63 -55.79
C ASP A 37 -89.49 5.27 -55.10
N VAL A 38 -90.69 4.75 -55.31
CA VAL A 38 -91.14 3.45 -54.80
C VAL A 38 -90.63 2.31 -55.68
N GLY A 39 -90.17 1.22 -55.05
CA GLY A 39 -89.62 0.05 -55.72
C GLY A 39 -88.11 0.11 -55.98
N SER A 40 -87.48 -1.07 -56.05
CA SER A 40 -86.06 -1.20 -56.38
C SER A 40 -85.79 -0.81 -57.83
N GLN A 41 -84.65 -0.16 -58.06
CA GLN A 41 -84.19 0.24 -59.39
C GLN A 41 -84.05 -0.95 -60.35
N SER A 42 -83.70 -2.14 -59.85
CA SER A 42 -83.62 -3.37 -60.64
C SER A 42 -85.00 -3.86 -61.12
N THR A 43 -86.03 -3.74 -60.28
CA THR A 43 -87.40 -4.16 -60.62
C THR A 43 -88.00 -3.23 -61.67
N VAL A 44 -87.84 -1.91 -61.51
CA VAL A 44 -88.29 -0.92 -62.51
C VAL A 44 -87.52 -1.10 -63.82
N MET A 45 -86.22 -1.40 -63.77
CA MET A 45 -85.42 -1.65 -64.98
C MET A 45 -85.95 -2.84 -65.78
N ARG A 46 -86.27 -3.96 -65.11
CA ARG A 46 -86.84 -5.15 -65.77
C ARG A 46 -88.21 -4.85 -66.38
N MET A 47 -89.14 -4.29 -65.59
CA MET A 47 -90.49 -3.94 -66.05
C MET A 47 -90.46 -2.91 -67.18
N LEU A 48 -89.53 -1.95 -67.14
CA LEU A 48 -89.35 -0.98 -68.21
C LEU A 48 -88.75 -1.60 -69.47
N ALA A 49 -87.90 -2.63 -69.34
CA ALA A 49 -87.38 -3.36 -70.49
C ALA A 49 -88.51 -4.12 -71.22
N ASP A 50 -89.42 -4.73 -70.46
CA ASP A 50 -90.60 -5.42 -71.01
C ASP A 50 -91.54 -4.42 -71.73
N TRP A 51 -91.76 -3.22 -71.15
CA TRP A 51 -92.48 -2.16 -71.86
C TRP A 51 -91.76 -1.70 -73.13
N LYS A 52 -90.43 -1.60 -73.12
CA LYS A 52 -89.66 -1.16 -74.30
C LYS A 52 -89.67 -2.18 -75.43
N SER A 53 -89.74 -3.48 -75.13
CA SER A 53 -89.79 -4.53 -76.15
C SER A 53 -91.15 -4.64 -76.82
N GLU A 54 -92.24 -4.32 -76.11
CA GLU A 54 -93.61 -4.28 -76.66
C GLU A 54 -93.88 -3.04 -77.53
N GLN A 55 -92.99 -2.05 -77.51
CA GLN A 55 -93.15 -0.83 -78.29
C GLN A 55 -92.72 -1.09 -79.73
N VAL A 56 -93.71 -1.17 -80.63
CA VAL A 56 -93.52 -1.31 -82.07
C VAL A 56 -92.56 -0.22 -82.55
N GLN A 57 -91.33 -0.61 -82.87
CA GLN A 57 -90.41 0.26 -83.60
C GLN A 57 -90.88 0.28 -85.05
N VAL A 58 -91.44 1.40 -85.49
CA VAL A 58 -91.70 1.64 -86.90
C VAL A 58 -90.35 1.52 -87.62
N PRO A 59 -90.16 0.59 -88.56
CA PRO A 59 -88.91 0.51 -89.31
C PRO A 59 -88.79 1.77 -90.16
N GLU A 60 -87.88 2.65 -89.77
CA GLU A 60 -87.49 3.78 -90.61
C GLU A 60 -86.79 3.19 -91.85
N ALA A 61 -87.37 3.41 -93.03
CA ALA A 61 -86.80 2.91 -94.28
C ALA A 61 -85.37 3.44 -94.42
N PRO A 62 -84.38 2.61 -94.78
CA PRO A 62 -83.01 3.09 -94.91
C PRO A 62 -82.94 4.10 -96.05
N MET A 63 -82.72 5.38 -95.72
CA MET A 63 -82.23 6.36 -96.68
C MET A 63 -80.81 5.94 -97.09
N ALA A 64 -80.71 5.14 -98.15
CA ALA A 64 -79.42 4.71 -98.69
C ALA A 64 -78.76 5.87 -99.45
N LEU A 65 -77.56 6.26 -99.02
CA LEU A 65 -76.76 7.25 -99.71
C LEU A 65 -76.46 6.77 -101.14
N PRO A 66 -76.55 7.61 -102.19
CA PRO A 66 -76.21 7.23 -103.56
C PRO A 66 -74.80 6.63 -103.68
N ALA A 67 -74.64 5.54 -104.45
CA ALA A 67 -73.39 4.80 -104.59
C ALA A 67 -72.15 5.64 -104.98
N PRO A 68 -72.24 6.69 -105.83
CA PRO A 68 -71.10 7.56 -106.11
C PRO A 68 -70.58 8.30 -104.87
N LEU A 69 -71.48 8.77 -103.99
CA LEU A 69 -71.10 9.45 -102.75
C LEU A 69 -70.49 8.48 -101.73
N GLN A 70 -70.98 7.24 -101.69
CA GLN A 70 -70.38 6.19 -100.85
C GLN A 70 -68.92 5.90 -101.25
N ARG A 71 -68.61 5.85 -102.55
CA ARG A 71 -67.24 5.66 -103.04
C ARG A 71 -66.32 6.83 -102.67
N VAL A 72 -66.75 8.07 -102.92
CA VAL A 72 -65.96 9.26 -102.56
C VAL A 72 -65.67 9.31 -101.05
N LEU A 73 -66.66 8.99 -100.22
CA LEU A 73 -66.46 8.94 -98.77
C LEU A 73 -65.52 7.79 -98.36
N ALA A 74 -65.65 6.61 -98.96
CA ALA A 74 -64.77 5.48 -98.69
C ALA A 74 -63.32 5.78 -99.11
N ASP A 75 -63.10 6.41 -100.26
CA ASP A 75 -61.77 6.80 -100.74
C ASP A 75 -61.15 7.86 -99.83
N TYR A 76 -61.94 8.84 -99.37
CA TYR A 76 -61.49 9.86 -98.43
C TYR A 76 -61.15 9.27 -97.05
N LEU A 77 -61.99 8.37 -96.53
CA LEU A 77 -61.73 7.66 -95.28
C LEU A 77 -60.50 6.76 -95.39
N ALA A 78 -60.34 6.05 -96.52
CA ALA A 78 -59.15 5.24 -96.78
C ALA A 78 -57.89 6.11 -96.76
N LYS A 79 -57.94 7.30 -97.39
CA LYS A 79 -56.84 8.28 -97.36
C LYS A 79 -56.53 8.74 -95.94
N LEU A 80 -57.54 9.16 -95.17
CA LEU A 80 -57.35 9.57 -93.77
C LEU A 80 -56.79 8.44 -92.89
N ILE A 81 -57.25 7.21 -93.09
CA ILE A 81 -56.73 6.03 -92.39
C ILE A 81 -55.26 5.80 -92.76
N THR A 82 -54.89 5.94 -94.03
CA THR A 82 -53.49 5.77 -94.45
C THR A 82 -52.60 6.85 -93.87
N GLU A 83 -53.03 8.12 -93.88
CA GLU A 83 -52.28 9.24 -93.31
C GLU A 83 -52.07 9.05 -91.80
N GLY A 84 -53.15 8.79 -91.05
CA GLY A 84 -53.07 8.55 -89.61
C GLY A 84 -52.23 7.32 -89.25
N LYS A 85 -52.29 6.23 -90.05
CA LYS A 85 -51.42 5.06 -89.85
C LYS A 85 -49.95 5.38 -90.04
N VAL A 86 -49.60 6.22 -91.03
CA VAL A 86 -48.21 6.64 -91.27
C VAL A 86 -47.71 7.44 -90.07
N GLU A 87 -48.48 8.43 -89.61
CA GLU A 87 -48.12 9.25 -88.44
C GLU A 87 -47.94 8.41 -87.17
N LEU A 88 -48.93 7.56 -86.83
CA LEU A 88 -48.85 6.66 -85.68
C LEU A 88 -47.68 5.67 -85.81
N SER A 89 -47.39 5.16 -87.00
CA SER A 89 -46.25 4.25 -87.21
C SER A 89 -44.91 4.93 -87.01
N ALA A 90 -44.80 6.22 -87.39
CA ALA A 90 -43.60 7.01 -87.16
C ALA A 90 -43.40 7.28 -85.66
N GLU A 91 -44.47 7.66 -84.95
CA GLU A 91 -44.43 7.88 -83.50
C GLU A 91 -44.07 6.60 -82.73
N VAL A 92 -44.65 5.46 -83.11
CA VAL A 92 -44.30 4.16 -82.51
C VAL A 92 -42.84 3.81 -82.75
N ALA A 93 -42.30 4.06 -83.95
CA ALA A 93 -40.89 3.81 -84.25
C ALA A 93 -39.96 4.71 -83.43
N GLU A 94 -40.31 6.00 -83.28
CA GLU A 94 -39.55 6.95 -82.46
C GLU A 94 -39.56 6.54 -80.98
N LEU A 95 -40.73 6.21 -80.42
CA LEU A 95 -40.85 5.74 -79.02
C LEU A 95 -40.09 4.43 -78.79
N GLN A 96 -40.09 3.51 -79.76
CA GLN A 96 -39.31 2.28 -79.68
C GLN A 96 -37.81 2.56 -79.69
N GLN A 97 -37.34 3.50 -80.50
CA GLN A 97 -35.95 3.93 -80.51
C GLN A 97 -35.55 4.55 -79.17
N VAL A 98 -36.33 5.52 -78.67
CA VAL A 98 -36.06 6.18 -77.38
C VAL A 98 -36.04 5.17 -76.24
N ASN A 99 -36.96 4.20 -76.23
CA ASN A 99 -36.98 3.16 -75.20
C ASN A 99 -35.74 2.24 -75.29
N GLY A 100 -35.25 1.95 -76.50
CA GLY A 100 -33.99 1.25 -76.70
C GLY A 100 -32.79 2.02 -76.16
N ASP A 101 -32.69 3.31 -76.47
CA ASP A 101 -31.63 4.19 -75.99
C ASP A 101 -31.64 4.31 -74.46
N LEU A 102 -32.84 4.46 -73.86
CA LEU A 102 -33.00 4.46 -72.41
C LEU A 102 -32.62 3.11 -71.77
N GLY A 103 -32.89 1.99 -72.44
CA GLY A 103 -32.48 0.67 -71.99
C GLY A 103 -30.95 0.55 -71.90
N ILE A 104 -30.24 0.96 -72.95
CA ILE A 104 -28.77 0.96 -72.99
C ILE A 104 -28.19 1.87 -71.90
N GLU A 105 -28.75 3.06 -71.72
CA GLU A 105 -28.29 3.98 -70.68
C GLU A 105 -28.56 3.43 -69.27
N ASN A 106 -29.69 2.74 -69.06
CA ASN A 106 -30.00 2.10 -67.79
C ASN A 106 -28.98 0.99 -67.46
N GLU A 107 -28.67 0.12 -68.41
CA GLU A 107 -27.64 -0.92 -68.25
C GLU A 107 -26.25 -0.34 -67.94
N ARG A 108 -25.90 0.77 -68.61
CA ARG A 108 -24.65 1.51 -68.34
C ARG A 108 -24.62 2.05 -66.91
N LEU A 109 -25.71 2.66 -66.44
CA LEU A 109 -25.81 3.20 -65.09
C LEU A 109 -25.82 2.12 -64.01
N ILE A 110 -26.50 0.99 -64.25
CA ILE A 110 -26.45 -0.18 -63.36
C ILE A 110 -25.00 -0.67 -63.21
N SER A 111 -24.29 -0.82 -64.32
CA SER A 111 -22.87 -1.26 -64.31
C SER A 111 -21.98 -0.30 -63.52
N GLN A 112 -22.20 1.02 -63.64
CA GLN A 112 -21.46 2.03 -62.87
C GLN A 112 -21.80 1.98 -61.38
N LEU A 113 -23.07 1.79 -61.04
CA LEU A 113 -23.53 1.69 -59.68
C LEU A 113 -22.94 0.46 -58.98
N GLU A 114 -22.92 -0.69 -59.66
CA GLU A 114 -22.27 -1.92 -59.18
C GLU A 114 -20.77 -1.73 -58.96
N ALA A 115 -20.08 -1.06 -59.91
CA ALA A 115 -18.64 -0.77 -59.78
C ALA A 115 -18.33 0.11 -58.55
N VAL A 116 -19.09 1.20 -58.37
CA VAL A 116 -18.91 2.11 -57.22
C VAL A 116 -19.27 1.41 -55.90
N GLN A 117 -20.29 0.55 -55.88
CA GLN A 117 -20.63 -0.23 -54.69
C GLN A 117 -19.52 -1.21 -54.33
N ALA A 118 -18.92 -1.89 -55.32
CA ALA A 118 -17.79 -2.78 -55.10
C ALA A 118 -16.56 -2.02 -54.56
N GLU A 119 -16.25 -0.85 -55.13
CA GLU A 119 -15.16 0.00 -54.64
C GLU A 119 -15.40 0.48 -53.21
N ASN A 120 -16.63 0.90 -52.89
CA ASN A 120 -16.99 1.35 -51.55
C ASN A 120 -16.87 0.20 -50.53
N ALA A 121 -17.31 -1.01 -50.88
CA ALA A 121 -17.14 -2.19 -50.03
C ALA A 121 -15.65 -2.52 -49.80
N ALA A 122 -14.81 -2.40 -50.84
CA ALA A 122 -13.36 -2.60 -50.70
C ALA A 122 -12.73 -1.54 -49.78
N LEU A 123 -13.04 -0.26 -49.98
CA LEU A 123 -12.55 0.83 -49.14
C LEU A 123 -13.02 0.72 -47.68
N GLN A 124 -14.25 0.25 -47.45
CA GLN A 124 -14.74 -0.03 -46.10
C GLN A 124 -13.93 -1.13 -45.42
N SER A 125 -13.67 -2.23 -46.12
CA SER A 125 -12.84 -3.33 -45.63
C SER A 125 -11.41 -2.87 -45.31
N GLU A 126 -10.80 -2.08 -46.18
CA GLU A 126 -9.47 -1.50 -45.94
C GLU A 126 -9.47 -0.57 -44.73
N ARG A 127 -10.48 0.31 -44.62
CA ARG A 127 -10.64 1.22 -43.48
C ARG A 127 -10.77 0.44 -42.17
N ASP A 128 -11.54 -0.64 -42.14
CA ASP A 128 -11.71 -1.48 -40.96
C ASP A 128 -10.41 -2.22 -40.60
N ALA A 129 -9.67 -2.69 -41.60
CA ALA A 129 -8.35 -3.29 -41.39
C ALA A 129 -7.34 -2.28 -40.82
N TYR A 130 -7.30 -1.05 -41.34
CA TYR A 130 -6.44 0.01 -40.79
C TYR A 130 -6.87 0.42 -39.38
N ALA A 131 -8.17 0.55 -39.12
CA ALA A 131 -8.69 0.86 -37.78
C ALA A 131 -8.27 -0.20 -36.76
N GLY A 132 -8.36 -1.49 -37.12
CA GLY A 132 -7.88 -2.58 -36.27
C GLY A 132 -6.36 -2.51 -36.00
N ARG A 133 -5.55 -2.20 -37.03
CA ARG A 133 -4.09 -2.01 -36.87
C ARG A 133 -3.77 -0.83 -35.96
N VAL A 134 -4.49 0.28 -36.07
CA VAL A 134 -4.30 1.45 -35.19
C VAL A 134 -4.60 1.09 -33.74
N GLN A 135 -5.71 0.40 -33.48
CA GLN A 135 -6.05 -0.04 -32.12
C GLN A 135 -4.98 -0.99 -31.53
N GLN A 136 -4.45 -1.89 -32.34
CA GLN A 136 -3.35 -2.77 -31.92
C GLN A 136 -2.08 -1.97 -31.58
N LEU A 137 -1.67 -1.05 -32.46
CA LEU A 137 -0.49 -0.21 -32.24
C LEU A 137 -0.64 0.69 -31.00
N GLU A 138 -1.84 1.20 -30.73
CA GLU A 138 -2.13 1.97 -29.51
C GLU A 138 -2.00 1.10 -28.25
N ALA A 139 -2.48 -0.15 -28.29
CA ALA A 139 -2.32 -1.10 -27.19
C ALA A 139 -0.85 -1.45 -26.95
N ASP A 140 -0.09 -1.77 -28.01
CA ASP A 140 1.34 -2.09 -27.93
C ASP A 140 2.14 -0.89 -27.40
N LEU A 141 1.81 0.34 -27.85
CA LEU A 141 2.41 1.57 -27.34
C LEU A 141 2.09 1.78 -25.84
N GLY A 142 0.88 1.45 -25.40
CA GLY A 142 0.48 1.48 -24.01
C GLY A 142 1.32 0.54 -23.14
N VAL A 143 1.51 -0.70 -23.59
CA VAL A 143 2.36 -1.70 -22.92
C VAL A 143 3.80 -1.22 -22.83
N SER A 144 4.40 -0.79 -23.94
CA SER A 144 5.78 -0.31 -23.96
C SER A 144 6.00 0.90 -23.05
N ARG A 145 5.03 1.83 -22.98
CA ARG A 145 5.08 2.96 -22.04
C ARG A 145 5.07 2.49 -20.60
N ALA A 146 4.19 1.55 -20.23
CA ALA A 146 4.13 1.01 -18.89
C ALA A 146 5.42 0.30 -18.47
N GLU A 147 6.03 -0.47 -19.38
CA GLU A 147 7.34 -1.09 -19.17
C GLU A 147 8.43 -0.04 -18.95
N THR A 148 8.48 1.01 -19.77
CA THR A 148 9.47 2.08 -19.61
C THR A 148 9.31 2.84 -18.30
N GLU A 149 8.08 3.06 -17.82
CA GLU A 149 7.85 3.67 -16.51
C GLU A 149 8.28 2.73 -15.37
N HIS A 150 7.98 1.44 -15.49
CA HIS A 150 8.42 0.44 -14.51
C HIS A 150 9.95 0.41 -14.40
N GLU A 151 10.66 0.35 -15.53
CA GLU A 151 12.12 0.39 -15.57
C GLU A 151 12.70 1.69 -14.99
N ARG A 152 12.10 2.85 -15.30
CA ARG A 152 12.52 4.14 -14.73
C ARG A 152 12.37 4.15 -13.20
N ASN A 153 11.26 3.63 -12.69
CA ASN A 153 11.02 3.54 -11.25
C ASN A 153 12.00 2.57 -10.57
N ALA A 154 12.25 1.41 -11.17
CA ALA A 154 13.24 0.46 -10.69
C ALA A 154 14.65 1.08 -10.67
N ALA A 155 15.05 1.76 -11.74
CA ALA A 155 16.34 2.46 -11.82
C ALA A 155 16.45 3.58 -10.78
N ALA A 156 15.38 4.33 -10.53
CA ALA A 156 15.36 5.36 -9.49
C ALA A 156 15.52 4.77 -8.08
N SER A 157 14.88 3.62 -7.80
CA SER A 157 15.07 2.89 -6.54
C SER A 157 16.52 2.43 -6.38
N VAL A 158 17.09 1.79 -7.40
CA VAL A 158 18.48 1.31 -7.37
C VAL A 158 19.47 2.45 -7.16
N ARG A 159 19.27 3.61 -7.82
CA ARG A 159 20.10 4.80 -7.62
C ARG A 159 20.01 5.33 -6.17
N THR A 160 18.82 5.31 -5.58
CA THR A 160 18.61 5.74 -4.19
C THR A 160 19.33 4.79 -3.22
N ASP A 161 19.22 3.48 -3.44
CA ASP A 161 19.87 2.49 -2.58
C ASP A 161 21.39 2.51 -2.74
N LEU A 162 21.90 2.78 -3.95
CA LEU A 162 23.31 3.04 -4.21
C LEU A 162 23.80 4.29 -3.46
N ALA A 163 23.06 5.40 -3.50
CA ALA A 163 23.43 6.61 -2.78
C ALA A 163 23.45 6.38 -1.25
N LYS A 164 22.49 5.61 -0.71
CA LYS A 164 22.49 5.22 0.71
C LYS A 164 23.70 4.35 1.07
N SER A 165 24.08 3.40 0.21
CA SER A 165 25.24 2.53 0.47
C SER A 165 26.56 3.31 0.38
N GLN A 166 26.67 4.24 -0.57
CA GLN A 166 27.80 5.17 -0.68
C GLN A 166 27.94 6.04 0.57
N LEU A 167 26.85 6.64 1.05
CA LEU A 167 26.88 7.45 2.27
C LEU A 167 27.27 6.65 3.52
N ARG A 168 26.81 5.38 3.61
CA ARG A 168 27.26 4.47 4.67
C ARG A 168 28.74 4.15 4.57
N LEU A 169 29.26 3.97 3.36
CA LEU A 169 30.67 3.71 3.12
C LEU A 169 31.54 4.92 3.49
N GLU A 170 31.09 6.13 3.14
CA GLU A 170 31.76 7.39 3.50
C GLU A 170 31.84 7.60 5.03
N ALA A 171 30.92 7.04 5.80
CA ALA A 171 30.94 7.11 7.27
C ALA A 171 31.95 6.14 7.93
N VAL A 172 32.43 5.10 7.22
CA VAL A 172 33.30 4.06 7.78
C VAL A 172 34.60 4.62 8.37
N PRO A 173 35.37 5.49 7.69
CA PRO A 173 36.62 6.01 8.23
C PRO A 173 36.45 6.79 9.54
N GLY A 174 35.35 7.55 9.68
CA GLY A 174 35.03 8.25 10.92
C GLY A 174 34.80 7.29 12.08
N LEU A 175 34.01 6.23 11.84
CA LEU A 175 33.78 5.16 12.82
C LEU A 175 35.06 4.38 13.17
N GLU A 176 35.96 4.18 12.20
CA GLU A 176 37.26 3.55 12.43
C GLU A 176 38.15 4.40 13.36
N GLU A 177 38.20 5.71 13.16
CA GLU A 177 38.94 6.62 14.04
C GLU A 177 38.31 6.74 15.44
N GLU A 178 36.98 6.82 15.54
CA GLU A 178 36.27 6.79 16.83
C GLU A 178 36.56 5.49 17.60
N LEU A 179 36.55 4.34 16.92
CA LEU A 179 36.87 3.04 17.51
C LEU A 179 38.32 2.99 18.00
N LYS A 180 39.25 3.54 17.22
CA LYS A 180 40.66 3.64 17.58
C LYS A 180 40.87 4.55 18.80
N ALA A 181 40.19 5.70 18.84
CA ALA A 181 40.21 6.60 19.98
C ALA A 181 39.63 5.94 21.25
N ALA A 182 38.48 5.28 21.13
CA ALA A 182 37.87 4.55 22.25
C ALA A 182 38.77 3.43 22.78
N ARG A 183 39.47 2.70 21.89
CA ARG A 183 40.47 1.69 22.29
C ARG A 183 41.67 2.30 23.01
N ALA A 184 42.16 3.46 22.55
CA ALA A 184 43.25 4.17 23.19
C ALA A 184 42.87 4.64 24.61
N GLU A 185 41.67 5.21 24.77
CA GLU A 185 41.18 5.66 26.08
C GLU A 185 40.98 4.47 27.04
N ALA A 186 40.40 3.37 26.55
CA ALA A 186 40.26 2.15 27.36
C ALA A 186 41.61 1.54 27.77
N ALA A 187 42.64 1.61 26.91
CA ALA A 187 43.98 1.16 27.23
C ALA A 187 44.64 2.04 28.30
N LYS A 188 44.46 3.36 28.21
CA LYS A 188 44.93 4.33 29.19
C LYS A 188 44.24 4.13 30.55
N GLU A 189 42.92 4.01 30.58
CA GLU A 189 42.16 3.75 31.81
C GLU A 189 42.61 2.46 32.50
N ARG A 190 42.86 1.40 31.73
CA ARG A 190 43.45 0.15 32.26
C ARG A 190 44.83 0.38 32.86
N GLY A 191 45.69 1.15 32.19
CA GLY A 191 47.01 1.53 32.70
C GLY A 191 46.92 2.31 34.02
N ASP A 192 46.07 3.33 34.06
CA ASP A 192 45.83 4.15 35.26
C ASP A 192 45.27 3.32 36.41
N ARG A 193 44.35 2.40 36.12
CA ARG A 193 43.81 1.44 37.09
C ARG A 193 44.91 0.53 37.64
N VAL A 194 45.79 -0.02 36.80
CA VAL A 194 46.92 -0.85 37.27
C VAL A 194 47.86 -0.04 38.17
N ILE A 195 48.17 1.21 37.82
CA ILE A 195 48.99 2.09 38.66
C ILE A 195 48.30 2.37 40.00
N ALA A 196 46.99 2.64 39.98
CA ALA A 196 46.21 2.86 41.19
C ALA A 196 46.15 1.61 42.08
N GLU A 197 45.93 0.43 41.49
CA GLU A 197 45.95 -0.87 42.18
C GLU A 197 47.34 -1.13 42.81
N GLN A 198 48.43 -0.87 42.09
CA GLN A 198 49.79 -0.99 42.63
C GLN A 198 50.04 -0.03 43.81
N LYS A 199 49.65 1.25 43.66
CA LYS A 199 49.78 2.24 44.75
C LYS A 199 48.95 1.83 45.98
N ALA A 200 47.73 1.33 45.77
CA ALA A 200 46.87 0.83 46.83
C ALA A 200 47.48 -0.39 47.53
N ALA A 201 48.04 -1.35 46.78
CA ALA A 201 48.71 -2.52 47.34
C ALA A 201 49.95 -2.14 48.17
N VAL A 202 50.77 -1.19 47.71
CA VAL A 202 51.92 -0.68 48.47
C VAL A 202 51.46 0.05 49.74
N ALA A 203 50.41 0.86 49.66
CA ALA A 203 49.85 1.55 50.82
C ALA A 203 49.30 0.55 51.85
N ALA A 204 48.57 -0.48 51.40
CA ALA A 204 48.07 -1.56 52.26
C ALA A 204 49.22 -2.31 52.95
N ALA A 205 50.28 -2.68 52.21
CA ALA A 205 51.45 -3.34 52.78
C ALA A 205 52.20 -2.47 53.82
N ARG A 206 52.28 -1.15 53.58
CA ARG A 206 52.86 -0.20 54.55
C ARG A 206 52.00 -0.07 55.79
N LEU A 207 50.68 -0.03 55.64
CA LEU A 207 49.73 0.00 56.76
C LEU A 207 49.88 -1.26 57.61
N GLU A 208 49.85 -2.45 57.00
CA GLU A 208 50.09 -3.72 57.70
C GLU A 208 51.45 -3.73 58.42
N GLY A 209 52.50 -3.20 57.78
CA GLY A 209 53.81 -3.09 58.40
C GLY A 209 53.82 -2.18 59.63
N ALA A 210 53.16 -1.01 59.55
CA ALA A 210 53.03 -0.09 60.68
C ALA A 210 52.14 -0.65 61.79
N GLU A 211 51.09 -1.39 61.46
CA GLU A 211 50.25 -2.11 62.42
C GLU A 211 51.04 -3.18 63.16
N ARG A 212 51.82 -4.01 62.46
CA ARG A 212 52.71 -5.01 63.10
C ARG A 212 53.74 -4.36 64.01
N GLU A 213 54.31 -3.23 63.61
CA GLU A 213 55.27 -2.50 64.46
C GLU A 213 54.58 -1.89 65.68
N ARG A 214 53.37 -1.32 65.51
CA ARG A 214 52.55 -0.87 66.63
C ARG A 214 52.24 -2.01 67.60
N GLU A 215 51.85 -3.18 67.10
CA GLU A 215 51.61 -4.38 67.91
C GLU A 215 52.87 -4.83 68.67
N ARG A 216 54.05 -4.79 68.03
CA ARG A 216 55.32 -5.09 68.69
C ARG A 216 55.64 -4.09 69.78
N ILE A 217 55.52 -2.79 69.50
CA ILE A 217 55.74 -1.73 70.50
C ILE A 217 54.76 -1.88 71.65
N GLU A 218 53.48 -2.14 71.38
CA GLU A 218 52.47 -2.41 72.41
C GLU A 218 52.84 -3.64 73.25
N SER A 219 53.31 -4.73 72.63
CA SER A 219 53.78 -5.91 73.38
C SER A 219 55.03 -5.62 74.23
N ALA A 220 56.01 -4.90 73.68
CA ALA A 220 57.23 -4.53 74.39
C ALA A 220 56.94 -3.55 75.53
N LEU A 221 56.00 -2.62 75.33
CA LEU A 221 55.51 -1.73 76.38
C LEU A 221 54.80 -2.53 77.48
N ARG A 222 53.94 -3.49 77.14
CA ARG A 222 53.31 -4.38 78.13
C ARG A 222 54.35 -5.16 78.93
N GLU A 223 55.37 -5.71 78.28
CA GLU A 223 56.47 -6.40 78.97
C GLU A 223 57.29 -5.45 79.85
N ALA A 224 57.61 -4.24 79.36
CA ALA A 224 58.35 -3.25 80.12
C ALA A 224 57.57 -2.78 81.35
N SER A 225 56.27 -2.50 81.20
CA SER A 225 55.37 -2.18 82.32
C SER A 225 55.28 -3.34 83.31
N ALA A 226 55.20 -4.60 82.85
CA ALA A 226 55.23 -5.76 83.74
C ALA A 226 56.56 -5.89 84.50
N ARG A 227 57.71 -5.61 83.84
CA ARG A 227 59.02 -5.57 84.51
C ARG A 227 59.11 -4.42 85.50
N GLU A 228 58.56 -3.25 85.18
CA GLU A 228 58.49 -2.11 86.09
C GLU A 228 57.62 -2.44 87.31
N GLU A 229 56.45 -3.06 87.12
CA GLU A 229 55.60 -3.55 88.22
C GLU A 229 56.36 -4.56 89.09
N GLN A 230 57.06 -5.54 88.50
CA GLN A 230 57.89 -6.49 89.23
C GLN A 230 59.04 -5.81 89.99
N ALA A 231 59.72 -4.84 89.36
CA ALA A 231 60.78 -4.06 90.02
C ALA A 231 60.21 -3.22 91.16
N ASN A 232 59.02 -2.62 91.00
CA ASN A 232 58.32 -1.90 92.06
C ASN A 232 57.92 -2.83 93.21
N VAL A 233 57.47 -4.07 92.92
CA VAL A 233 57.23 -5.09 93.94
C VAL A 233 58.53 -5.42 94.68
N GLN A 234 59.65 -5.63 93.98
CA GLN A 234 60.95 -5.89 94.59
C GLN A 234 61.46 -4.70 95.42
N VAL A 235 61.30 -3.47 94.95
CA VAL A 235 61.64 -2.25 95.71
C VAL A 235 60.77 -2.15 96.96
N ASN A 236 59.47 -2.43 96.87
CA ASN A 236 58.57 -2.46 98.02
C ASN A 236 58.99 -3.54 99.02
N GLU A 237 59.40 -4.72 98.55
CA GLU A 237 59.88 -5.82 99.38
C GLU A 237 61.21 -5.50 100.05
N LEU A 238 62.18 -4.93 99.32
CA LEU A 238 63.44 -4.42 99.90
C LEU A 238 63.18 -3.27 100.87
N THR A 239 62.20 -2.40 100.61
CA THR A 239 61.78 -1.35 101.52
C THR A 239 61.18 -1.94 102.79
N ALA A 240 60.35 -2.98 102.67
CA ALA A 240 59.83 -3.73 103.81
C ALA A 240 60.97 -4.41 104.60
N GLN A 241 61.94 -5.04 103.93
CA GLN A 241 63.12 -5.61 104.56
C GLN A 241 64.02 -4.56 105.23
N LEU A 242 64.12 -3.34 104.68
CA LEU A 242 64.83 -2.23 105.31
C LEU A 242 64.07 -1.67 106.51
N VAL A 243 62.73 -1.62 106.46
CA VAL A 243 61.88 -1.28 107.61
C VAL A 243 62.03 -2.35 108.69
N ASP A 244 61.96 -3.63 108.34
CA ASP A 244 62.20 -4.75 109.25
C ASP A 244 63.63 -4.75 109.81
N GLY A 245 64.64 -4.48 108.98
CA GLY A 245 66.03 -4.31 109.42
C GLY A 245 66.26 -3.08 110.29
N ARG A 246 65.47 -2.00 110.11
CA ARG A 246 65.42 -0.86 111.03
C ARG A 246 64.71 -1.22 112.32
N LEU A 247 63.64 -2.03 112.27
CA LEU A 247 62.94 -2.53 113.46
C LEU A 247 63.81 -3.51 114.26
N VAL A 248 64.60 -4.36 113.60
CA VAL A 248 65.60 -5.26 114.22
C VAL A 248 66.76 -4.45 114.81
N ARG A 249 67.27 -3.42 114.12
CA ARG A 249 68.25 -2.49 114.71
C ARG A 249 67.66 -1.73 115.90
N ALA A 250 66.41 -1.27 115.83
CA ALA A 250 65.73 -0.65 116.96
C ALA A 250 65.48 -1.63 118.11
N ARG A 251 65.28 -2.94 117.83
CA ARG A 251 65.24 -4.02 118.84
C ARG A 251 66.61 -4.25 119.47
N GLY A 252 67.67 -4.33 118.67
CA GLY A 252 69.06 -4.43 119.14
C GLY A 252 69.52 -3.21 119.94
N GLU A 253 69.06 -2.01 119.60
CA GLU A 253 69.30 -0.80 120.39
C GLU A 253 68.50 -0.80 121.70
N ARG A 254 67.28 -1.37 121.73
CA ARG A 254 66.52 -1.58 122.97
C ARG A 254 67.11 -2.67 123.86
N GLU A 255 67.71 -3.71 123.28
CA GLU A 255 68.45 -4.75 124.01
C GLU A 255 69.82 -4.25 124.48
N GLY A 256 70.49 -3.39 123.70
CA GLY A 256 71.67 -2.64 124.11
C GLY A 256 71.38 -1.69 125.27
N ARG A 257 70.22 -1.02 125.28
CA ARG A 257 69.76 -0.21 126.42
C ARG A 257 69.45 -1.08 127.66
N LYS A 258 68.85 -2.26 127.50
CA LYS A 258 68.66 -3.23 128.61
C LYS A 258 69.98 -3.78 129.17
N LEU A 259 71.01 -3.98 128.33
CA LEU A 259 72.35 -4.40 128.77
C LEU A 259 73.14 -3.29 129.46
N VAL A 260 72.91 -2.02 129.08
CA VAL A 260 73.48 -0.86 129.78
C VAL A 260 72.79 -0.61 131.13
N ASP A 261 71.47 -0.86 131.21
CA ASP A 261 70.71 -0.72 132.47
C ASP A 261 70.98 -1.89 133.45
N LEU A 262 71.30 -3.10 132.97
CA LEU A 262 71.78 -4.22 133.81
C LEU A 262 73.25 -4.06 134.26
N ARG A 263 74.06 -3.27 133.55
CA ARG A 263 75.47 -2.99 133.90
C ARG A 263 75.64 -1.85 134.91
N ARG A 264 74.60 -1.06 135.19
CA ARG A 264 74.65 0.05 136.18
C ARG A 264 74.26 -0.37 137.61
N ALA A 265 73.76 -1.60 137.80
CA ALA A 265 73.27 -2.10 139.09
C ALA A 265 74.24 -3.04 139.85
N VAL A 266 75.42 -3.37 139.30
CA VAL A 266 76.42 -4.20 139.99
C VAL A 266 77.84 -3.67 139.72
N GLY A 267 78.48 -3.17 140.79
CA GLY A 267 79.91 -2.84 140.84
C GLY A 267 80.82 -4.08 140.95
N PRO A 268 82.15 -3.89 141.02
CA PRO A 268 83.10 -4.48 140.06
C PRO A 268 83.84 -5.72 140.56
N VAL A 269 84.28 -6.59 139.63
CA VAL A 269 85.37 -7.57 139.84
C VAL A 269 86.17 -7.76 138.53
N SER A 270 87.49 -7.61 138.63
CA SER A 270 88.57 -7.99 137.68
C SER A 270 89.25 -9.29 138.19
N PRO A 271 90.32 -9.88 137.59
CA PRO A 271 90.84 -9.97 136.21
C PRO A 271 91.25 -11.45 135.81
N GLU A 272 92.01 -11.56 134.69
CA GLU A 272 92.98 -12.63 134.31
C GLU A 272 92.51 -13.87 133.51
N ARG A 273 93.30 -14.52 132.62
CA ARG A 273 94.38 -14.21 131.65
C ARG A 273 94.78 -15.55 130.98
N LYS A 274 95.31 -15.48 129.74
CA LYS A 274 96.10 -16.46 128.91
C LYS A 274 95.34 -17.07 127.73
N ALA A 275 95.93 -17.39 126.57
CA ALA A 275 97.04 -16.89 125.73
C ALA A 275 97.13 -17.88 124.53
N GLY A 276 97.50 -17.40 123.33
CA GLY A 276 97.87 -18.22 122.16
C GLY A 276 97.30 -17.62 120.85
N SER A 277 98.07 -16.87 120.04
CA SER A 277 98.92 -17.32 118.90
C SER A 277 98.08 -17.69 117.66
N GLU A 278 98.37 -17.33 116.41
CA GLU A 278 99.44 -16.59 115.73
C GLU A 278 98.98 -16.39 114.26
N LYS A 279 99.32 -15.25 113.62
CA LYS A 279 99.73 -15.08 112.19
C LYS A 279 98.68 -15.41 111.08
N ARG A 280 98.61 -14.78 109.89
CA ARG A 280 99.54 -13.95 109.10
C ARG A 280 98.83 -13.41 107.82
N SER A 281 99.30 -12.24 107.33
CA SER A 281 99.55 -11.81 105.91
C SER A 281 98.46 -11.91 104.83
N VAL A 282 98.10 -10.92 103.97
CA VAL A 282 98.76 -9.83 103.19
C VAL A 282 98.75 -10.11 101.66
N ALA A 283 98.55 -9.02 100.89
CA ALA A 283 98.89 -8.74 99.47
C ALA A 283 97.94 -9.25 98.36
N ARG A 284 97.87 -8.73 97.12
CA ARG A 284 98.15 -7.46 96.38
C ARG A 284 98.07 -7.86 94.88
N GLY A 285 97.52 -7.04 93.97
CA GLY A 285 97.96 -7.01 92.56
C GLY A 285 96.94 -7.29 91.42
N LYS A 286 96.84 -6.31 90.49
CA LYS A 286 96.31 -6.27 89.09
C LYS A 286 97.15 -7.16 88.10
N PRO A 287 96.98 -7.17 86.74
CA PRO A 287 95.84 -7.04 85.78
C PRO A 287 95.86 -8.04 84.55
N THR A 288 94.81 -8.02 83.68
CA THR A 288 94.63 -8.29 82.18
C THR A 288 95.68 -9.08 81.31
N PRO A 289 95.44 -9.54 80.03
CA PRO A 289 94.24 -9.75 79.16
C PRO A 289 94.25 -11.05 78.27
N ASP A 290 93.20 -11.18 77.42
CA ASP A 290 93.16 -11.61 75.99
C ASP A 290 93.02 -13.07 75.46
N ALA A 291 92.23 -13.13 74.37
CA ALA A 291 92.12 -14.12 73.26
C ALA A 291 91.54 -15.52 73.58
N SER A 292 90.79 -16.22 72.71
CA SER A 292 90.13 -16.05 71.39
C SER A 292 89.56 -17.43 71.01
N GLY A 293 88.53 -17.51 70.16
CA GLY A 293 88.32 -18.73 69.33
C GLY A 293 86.88 -19.06 68.92
N THR A 294 86.53 -18.74 67.68
CA THR A 294 85.59 -19.50 66.80
C THR A 294 86.40 -20.61 66.10
N PRO A 295 85.82 -21.60 65.38
CA PRO A 295 84.54 -21.66 64.64
C PRO A 295 83.43 -22.47 65.31
#